data_AF-A0A2G6DEE8-F1
#
_entry.id   AF-A0A2G6DEE8-F1
#
_cell.length_a   1.000
_cell.length_b   1.000
_cell.length_c   1.000
_cell.angle_alpha   90.00
_cell.angle_beta   90.00
_cell.angle_gamma   90.00
#
_symmetry.space_group_name_H-M   'P 1'
#
loop_
_entity.id
_entity.type
_entity.pdbx_description
1 polymer ?
#
loop_
_entity_poly.entity_id
_entity_poly.type
_entity_poly.pdbx_seq_one_letter_code
_entity_poly.pdbx_strand_id
1 'polypeptide(L)'
;MTLLTKRVRKNISLEKEDYEKINTYVKMHDKTFSGFLCQVALKEIEKEENISLNEYLKKNCKPISKKEQKEIEALNIDFDDLDGEELGLSDVL
;
A
#
# COMPACT_ATOMS: atom_id res chain seq x y z
N MET A 1 30.82 -11.54 -15.90
CA MET A 1 29.64 -11.15 -16.71
C MET A 1 29.02 -9.92 -16.08
N THR A 2 29.28 -8.74 -16.64
CA THR A 2 28.65 -7.50 -16.17
C THR A 2 27.27 -7.42 -16.83
N LEU A 3 26.20 -7.65 -16.07
CA LEU A 3 24.84 -7.49 -16.57
C LEU A 3 24.66 -6.02 -16.99
N LEU A 4 24.55 -5.78 -18.31
CA LEU A 4 24.15 -4.49 -18.86
C LEU A 4 22.71 -4.21 -18.42
N THR A 5 22.53 -3.52 -17.29
CA THR A 5 21.23 -3.00 -16.88
C THR A 5 20.77 -2.00 -17.93
N LYS A 6 19.77 -2.35 -18.73
CA LYS A 6 19.13 -1.44 -19.68
C LYS A 6 18.40 -0.35 -18.90
N ARG A 7 18.99 0.85 -18.82
CA ARG A 7 18.35 2.02 -18.22
C ARG A 7 17.48 2.72 -19.28
N VAL A 8 16.25 3.07 -18.92
CA VAL A 8 15.34 3.82 -19.77
C VAL A 8 15.34 5.29 -19.33
N ARG A 9 15.59 6.21 -20.28
CA ARG A 9 15.51 7.65 -20.00
C ARG A 9 14.08 8.14 -20.25
N LYS A 10 13.52 8.84 -19.27
CA LYS A 10 12.22 9.51 -19.36
C LYS A 10 12.40 10.98 -19.00
N ASN A 11 11.72 11.84 -19.73
CA ASN A 11 11.63 13.27 -19.43
C ASN A 11 10.31 13.52 -18.71
N ILE A 12 10.32 14.41 -17.73
CA ILE A 12 9.15 14.81 -16.95
C ILE A 12 9.10 16.34 -16.91
N SER A 13 7.91 16.89 -16.79
CA SER A 13 7.68 18.30 -16.52
C SER A 13 7.32 18.47 -15.05
N LEU A 14 7.90 19.47 -14.40
CA LEU A 14 7.65 19.79 -13.00
C LEU A 14 7.44 21.29 -12.87
N GLU A 15 6.63 21.68 -11.89
CA GLU A 15 6.59 23.07 -11.46
C GLU A 15 7.96 23.48 -10.92
N LYS A 16 8.32 24.75 -11.15
CA LYS A 16 9.66 25.25 -10.80
C LYS A 16 9.95 25.10 -9.31
N GLU A 17 8.96 25.39 -8.48
CA GLU A 17 9.08 25.30 -7.01
C GLU A 17 9.33 23.87 -6.53
N ASP A 18 8.66 22.89 -7.14
CA ASP A 18 8.83 21.48 -6.79
C ASP A 18 10.19 20.96 -7.23
N TYR A 19 10.65 21.35 -8.43
CA TYR A 19 12.01 21.07 -8.88
C TYR A 19 13.05 21.63 -7.91
N GLU A 20 12.93 22.89 -7.50
CA GLU A 20 13.88 23.55 -6.59
C GLU A 20 13.93 22.86 -5.23
N LYS A 21 12.77 22.52 -4.65
CA LYS A 21 12.68 21.77 -3.38
C LYS A 21 13.37 20.41 -3.49
N ILE A 22 13.02 19.62 -4.50
CA ILE A 22 13.59 18.27 -4.68
C ILE A 22 15.09 18.36 -4.95
N ASN A 23 15.51 19.27 -5.84
CA ASN A 23 16.92 19.44 -6.20
C ASN A 23 17.78 19.87 -5.01
N THR A 24 17.26 20.75 -4.15
CA THR A 24 17.95 21.16 -2.92
C THR A 24 18.09 19.98 -1.97
N TYR A 25 17.01 19.23 -1.75
CA TYR A 25 17.03 18.02 -0.92
C TYR A 25 18.08 17.00 -1.39
N VAL A 26 18.06 16.61 -2.67
CA VAL A 26 18.97 15.57 -3.16
C VAL A 26 20.43 16.00 -3.12
N LYS A 27 20.73 17.29 -3.33
CA LYS A 27 22.09 17.84 -3.19
C LYS A 27 22.59 17.78 -1.76
N MET A 28 21.74 18.10 -0.77
CA MET A 28 22.12 18.02 0.66
C MET A 28 22.41 16.59 1.11
N HIS A 29 21.81 15.60 0.45
CA HIS A 29 21.90 14.18 0.83
C HIS A 29 22.78 13.34 -0.09
N ASP A 30 23.60 13.96 -0.95
CA ASP A 30 24.48 13.30 -1.93
C ASP A 30 23.77 12.24 -2.80
N LYS A 31 22.56 12.58 -3.27
CA LYS A 31 21.74 11.74 -4.14
C LYS A 31 21.58 12.37 -5.52
N THR A 32 21.43 11.52 -6.52
CA THR A 32 21.00 11.98 -7.86
C THR A 32 19.49 12.21 -7.87
N PHE A 33 19.05 13.24 -8.59
CA PHE A 33 17.63 13.58 -8.75
C PHE A 33 16.79 12.40 -9.25
N SER A 34 17.21 11.75 -10.34
CA SER A 34 16.50 10.60 -10.93
C SER A 34 16.52 9.38 -10.00
N GLY A 35 17.62 9.14 -9.30
CA GLY A 35 17.72 8.06 -8.31
C GLY A 35 16.74 8.28 -7.15
N PHE A 36 16.63 9.50 -6.64
CA PHE A 36 15.68 9.83 -5.59
C PHE A 36 14.23 9.63 -6.05
N LEU A 37 13.85 10.14 -7.22
CA LEU A 37 12.50 9.95 -7.75
C LEU A 37 12.15 8.47 -7.92
N CYS A 38 13.07 7.68 -8.47
CA CYS A 38 12.86 6.24 -8.65
C CYS A 38 12.71 5.54 -7.29
N GLN A 39 13.54 5.87 -6.29
CA GLN A 39 13.43 5.30 -4.94
C GLN A 39 12.10 5.64 -4.28
N VAL A 40 11.64 6.90 -4.39
CA VAL A 40 10.37 7.32 -3.80
C VAL A 40 9.20 6.62 -4.48
N ALA A 41 9.20 6.53 -5.82
CA ALA A 41 8.16 5.83 -6.57
C ALA A 41 8.09 4.33 -6.19
N LEU A 42 9.22 3.65 -6.11
CA LEU A 42 9.27 2.24 -5.70
C LEU A 42 8.76 2.05 -4.26
N LYS A 43 9.12 2.95 -3.34
CA LYS A 43 8.63 2.90 -1.97
C LYS A 43 7.12 3.07 -1.88
N GLU A 44 6.52 3.94 -2.69
CA GLU A 44 5.06 4.10 -2.69
C GLU A 44 4.37 2.87 -3.31
N ILE A 45 4.93 2.29 -4.38
CA ILE A 45 4.43 1.03 -4.96
C ILE A 45 4.48 -0.09 -3.92
N GLU A 46 5.64 -0.31 -3.28
CA GLU A 46 5.79 -1.33 -2.25
C GLU A 46 4.81 -1.11 -1.09
N LYS A 47 4.60 0.15 -0.68
CA LYS A 47 3.62 0.49 0.34
C LYS A 47 2.21 0.13 -0.12
N GLU A 48 1.81 0.46 -1.35
CA GLU A 48 0.49 0.13 -1.87
C GLU A 48 0.27 -1.38 -2.01
N GLU A 49 1.26 -2.10 -2.50
CA GLU A 49 1.20 -3.57 -2.70
C GLU A 49 1.23 -4.34 -1.37
N ASN A 50 1.92 -3.81 -0.35
CA ASN A 50 2.04 -4.45 0.97
C ASN A 50 1.10 -3.88 2.03
N ILE A 51 0.10 -3.06 1.66
CA ILE A 51 -0.96 -2.68 2.59
C ILE A 51 -1.63 -3.96 3.08
N SER A 52 -1.60 -4.19 4.39
CA SER A 52 -2.35 -5.30 4.98
C SER A 52 -3.85 -5.11 4.73
N LEU A 53 -4.59 -6.21 4.58
CA LEU A 53 -6.06 -6.14 4.45
C LEU A 53 -6.70 -5.30 5.56
N ASN A 54 -6.17 -5.39 6.79
CA ASN A 54 -6.59 -4.59 7.92
C ASN A 54 -6.41 -3.07 7.70
N GLU A 55 -5.23 -2.65 7.22
CA GLU A 55 -4.96 -1.25 6.91
C GLU A 55 -5.78 -0.74 5.72
N TYR A 56 -6.00 -1.58 4.71
CA TYR A 56 -6.87 -1.26 3.59
C TYR A 56 -8.30 -1.00 4.06
N LEU A 57 -8.85 -1.89 4.88
CA LEU A 57 -10.20 -1.78 5.42
C LEU A 57 -10.32 -0.54 6.32
N LYS A 58 -9.34 -0.26 7.18
CA LYS A 58 -9.34 0.96 8.01
C LYS A 58 -9.30 2.25 7.20
N LYS A 59 -8.57 2.26 6.08
CA LYS A 59 -8.43 3.44 5.22
C LYS A 59 -9.67 3.68 4.36
N ASN A 60 -10.31 2.62 3.87
CA ASN A 60 -11.32 2.73 2.82
C ASN A 60 -12.75 2.37 3.27
N CYS A 61 -12.92 1.66 4.39
CA CYS A 61 -14.22 1.29 4.91
C CYS A 61 -14.57 2.14 6.15
N LYS A 62 -15.83 2.56 6.23
CA LYS A 62 -16.33 3.23 7.44
C LYS A 62 -16.48 2.20 8.56
N PRO A 63 -16.24 2.59 9.82
CA PRO A 63 -16.59 1.75 10.95
C PRO A 63 -18.07 1.39 10.88
N ILE A 64 -18.38 0.15 11.22
CA ILE A 64 -19.77 -0.32 11.31
C ILE A 64 -20.52 0.51 12.36
N SER A 65 -21.83 0.70 12.18
CA SER A 65 -22.61 1.47 13.16
C SER A 65 -22.70 0.76 14.50
N LYS A 66 -22.87 1.51 15.59
CA LYS A 66 -23.05 0.92 16.93
C LYS A 66 -24.24 -0.03 17.02
N LYS A 67 -25.25 0.15 16.15
CA LYS A 67 -26.43 -0.72 16.12
C LYS A 67 -26.06 -2.07 15.51
N GLU A 68 -25.46 -2.06 14.33
CA GLU A 68 -25.01 -3.28 13.65
C GLU A 68 -23.93 -4.02 14.45
N GLN A 69 -23.00 -3.30 15.10
CA GLN A 69 -22.02 -3.92 15.99
C GLN A 69 -22.69 -4.70 17.13
N LYS A 70 -23.75 -4.15 17.73
CA LYS A 70 -24.52 -4.84 18.78
C LYS A 70 -25.27 -6.07 18.26
N GLU A 71 -25.72 -6.05 17.00
CA GLU A 71 -26.34 -7.21 16.36
C GLU A 71 -25.31 -8.35 16.24
N ILE A 72 -24.06 -8.04 15.85
CA ILE A 72 -22.97 -9.02 15.79
C ILE A 72 -22.60 -9.53 17.18
N GLU A 73 -22.42 -8.65 18.17
CA GLU A 73 -22.11 -9.04 19.56
C GLU A 73 -23.20 -9.94 20.16
N ALA A 74 -24.45 -9.73 19.78
CA ALA A 74 -25.58 -10.55 20.21
C ALA A 74 -25.63 -11.94 19.57
N LEU A 75 -24.87 -12.19 18.50
CA LEU A 75 -24.75 -13.53 17.89
C LEU A 75 -23.97 -14.50 18.78
N ASN A 76 -23.27 -14.00 19.82
CA ASN A 76 -22.48 -14.81 20.76
C ASN A 76 -21.55 -15.81 20.03
N ILE A 77 -20.92 -15.34 18.96
CA ILE A 77 -19.97 -16.11 18.16
C ILE A 77 -18.74 -16.36 19.02
N ASP A 78 -18.36 -17.62 19.17
CA ASP A 78 -17.08 -17.99 19.75
C ASP A 78 -16.00 -17.85 18.68
N PHE A 79 -15.13 -16.85 18.83
CA PHE A 79 -14.05 -16.61 17.87
C PHE A 79 -12.83 -17.53 18.10
N ASP A 80 -12.81 -18.26 19.21
CA ASP A 80 -11.79 -19.25 19.52
C ASP A 80 -12.22 -20.66 19.08
N ASP A 81 -13.46 -20.82 18.62
CA ASP A 81 -13.97 -22.06 18.05
C ASP A 81 -13.45 -22.26 16.63
N LEU A 82 -12.56 -23.24 16.48
CA LEU A 82 -11.90 -23.61 15.22
C LEU A 82 -12.37 -24.97 14.71
N ASP A 83 -13.50 -25.47 15.22
CA ASP A 83 -14.07 -26.77 14.83
C ASP A 83 -14.78 -26.74 13.46
N GLY A 84 -14.92 -25.56 12.86
CA GLY A 84 -15.51 -25.37 11.54
C GLY A 84 -14.70 -25.99 10.40
N GLU A 85 -15.40 -26.46 9.37
CA GLU A 85 -14.79 -26.97 8.13
C GLU A 85 -14.74 -25.89 7.03
N GLU A 86 -13.67 -25.90 6.23
CA GLU A 86 -13.52 -24.97 5.10
C GLU A 86 -14.51 -25.35 3.98
N LEU A 87 -15.42 -24.43 3.64
CA LEU A 87 -16.34 -24.61 2.52
C LEU A 87 -15.66 -24.26 1.19
N GLY A 88 -15.72 -25.18 0.24
CA GLY A 88 -15.30 -24.94 -1.14
C GLY A 88 -16.35 -24.13 -1.91
N LEU A 89 -15.92 -23.50 -3.01
CA LEU A 89 -16.83 -22.77 -3.89
C LEU A 89 -17.96 -23.66 -4.45
N SER A 90 -17.71 -24.96 -4.61
CA SER A 90 -18.70 -25.96 -5.02
C SER A 90 -19.81 -26.22 -4.01
N ASP A 91 -19.61 -25.81 -2.76
CA ASP A 91 -20.56 -26.08 -1.68
C ASP A 91 -21.60 -24.93 -1.53
N VAL A 92 -21.36 -23.81 -2.22
CA VAL A 92 -22.14 -22.57 -2.09
C VAL A 92 -22.72 -22.09 -3.43
N LEU A 93 -22.27 -22.67 -4.55
CA LEU A 93 -22.70 -22.36 -5.94
C LEU A 93 -23.29 -23.60 -6.62
#